data_AF-A0A969SND9-F1
#
_entry.id   AF-A0A969SND9-F1
#
_cell.length_a   1.000
_cell.length_b   1.000
_cell.length_c   1.000
_cell.angle_alpha   90.00
_cell.angle_beta   90.00
_cell.angle_gamma   90.00
#
_symmetry.space_group_name_H-M   'P 1'
#
loop_
_entity.id
_entity.type
_entity.pdbx_description
1 polymer ?
#
loop_
_entity_poly.entity_id
_entity_poly.type
_entity_poly.pdbx_seq_one_letter_code
_entity_poly.pdbx_strand_id
1 'polypeptide(L)'
;MVVSSNPIFIEDRPGTKNEVRCGSTMNHPILIRNRSNQKTKIEIWIDATDSKSEPLLRWCNFSEQSPLTLDASEVKEVMLKFKIPASAIPDLYNYEIRVEAAAQYPGKIFRRPQQLKVSPSDQDAILGRDEPRFSVQPISISTNPLPVEAGKQVEIKVAVENRSRRVDRFYLCPELTPVFTSEWYTVKYPESDLDIPGIVKETDGLELNPGRSGEITLILHPPQYTTAGNYCPTIRLISTNKEDLVLLDIIYLHILPGEKLDVRMHPQEQKIPQQVGKFEIDLINLGNITRKLKITAKDEEEIFSYFLQPPVVEISPGKVKKVKLEAKPKKWWYRPWKGKALSIPFYIELENTDSNTSFTLLPQQLPQGKLIWQSRDWRLLWLLLLLGLLGISGIAFAIWMIF
;
A
#
# COMPACT_ATOMS: atom_id res chain seq x y z
N MET A 1 -3.70 53.30 40.27
CA MET A 1 -3.96 52.15 39.38
C MET A 1 -4.44 52.69 38.04
N VAL A 2 -3.57 52.75 37.04
CA VAL A 2 -3.95 53.18 35.68
C VAL A 2 -4.40 51.93 34.95
N VAL A 3 -5.71 51.77 34.79
CA VAL A 3 -6.28 50.75 33.89
C VAL A 3 -5.78 51.11 32.49
N SER A 4 -4.92 50.26 31.93
CA SER A 4 -4.43 50.35 30.55
C SER A 4 -5.61 50.20 29.60
N SER A 5 -6.28 51.31 29.28
CA SER A 5 -7.33 51.34 28.27
C SER A 5 -6.67 51.34 26.90
N ASN A 6 -7.03 50.36 26.05
CA ASN A 6 -6.52 50.33 24.68
C ASN A 6 -6.97 51.59 23.93
N PRO A 7 -6.08 52.34 23.27
CA PRO A 7 -6.42 53.61 22.64
C PRO A 7 -7.25 53.45 21.35
N ILE A 8 -7.20 52.28 20.72
CA ILE A 8 -7.96 51.96 19.50
C ILE A 8 -8.81 50.70 19.76
N PHE A 9 -10.08 50.76 19.39
CA PHE A 9 -11.02 49.63 19.47
C PHE A 9 -11.62 49.31 18.10
N ILE A 10 -11.79 48.03 17.84
CA ILE A 10 -12.46 47.48 16.66
C ILE A 10 -13.73 46.79 17.15
N GLU A 11 -14.89 47.27 16.72
CA GLU A 11 -16.21 46.78 17.12
C GLU A 11 -16.99 46.35 15.86
N ASP A 12 -17.79 45.29 15.95
CA ASP A 12 -18.72 44.94 14.87
C ASP A 12 -20.01 45.74 15.01
N ARG A 13 -20.64 46.02 13.88
CA ARG A 13 -22.00 46.54 13.91
C ARG A 13 -22.95 45.44 14.42
N PRO A 14 -23.73 45.69 15.49
CA PRO A 14 -24.65 44.70 16.04
C PRO A 14 -25.70 44.29 14.99
N GLY A 15 -25.95 42.97 14.89
CA GLY A 15 -26.92 42.39 13.94
C GLY A 15 -26.34 41.99 12.58
N THR A 16 -25.04 42.17 12.35
CA THR A 16 -24.38 41.73 11.12
C THR A 16 -24.26 40.20 11.08
N LYS A 17 -24.86 39.55 10.09
CA LYS A 17 -24.69 38.11 9.86
C LYS A 17 -23.40 37.87 9.09
N ASN A 18 -22.46 37.13 9.68
CA ASN A 18 -21.21 36.75 9.03
C ASN A 18 -21.35 35.46 8.23
N GLU A 19 -22.34 35.41 7.33
CA GLU A 19 -22.59 34.28 6.44
C GLU A 19 -22.73 34.77 5.00
N VAL A 20 -22.05 34.08 4.08
CA VAL A 20 -22.00 34.41 2.65
C VAL A 20 -22.04 33.12 1.84
N ARG A 21 -22.60 33.16 0.63
CA ARG A 21 -22.64 31.99 -0.26
C ARG A 21 -21.47 31.99 -1.24
N CYS A 22 -21.03 30.82 -1.69
CA CYS A 22 -20.09 30.70 -2.80
C CYS A 22 -20.62 31.48 -4.03
N GLY A 23 -19.74 32.25 -4.67
CA GLY A 23 -20.08 33.08 -5.83
C GLY A 23 -20.81 34.40 -5.51
N SER A 24 -21.04 34.72 -4.24
CA SER A 24 -21.70 35.96 -3.82
C SER A 24 -20.73 36.96 -3.18
N THR A 25 -21.17 38.22 -3.07
CA THR A 25 -20.41 39.28 -2.39
C THR A 25 -21.08 39.64 -1.07
N MET A 26 -20.28 39.79 -0.02
CA MET A 26 -20.74 40.17 1.31
C MET A 26 -20.03 41.44 1.78
N ASN A 27 -20.81 42.33 2.38
CA ASN A 27 -20.33 43.59 2.93
C ASN A 27 -20.42 43.50 4.46
N HIS A 28 -19.28 43.56 5.13
CA HIS A 28 -19.17 43.46 6.57
C HIS A 28 -18.73 44.81 7.16
N PRO A 29 -19.67 45.59 7.75
CA PRO A 29 -19.37 46.85 8.42
C PRO A 29 -18.65 46.63 9.76
N ILE A 30 -17.51 47.29 9.94
CA ILE A 30 -16.80 47.38 11.21
C ILE A 30 -16.68 48.84 11.66
N LEU A 31 -16.64 49.05 12.96
CA LEU A 31 -16.46 50.36 13.59
C LEU A 31 -15.07 50.42 14.22
N ILE A 32 -14.28 51.41 13.82
CA ILE A 32 -12.97 51.69 14.40
C ILE A 32 -13.09 52.97 15.23
N ARG A 33 -12.79 52.86 16.53
CA ARG A 33 -12.90 53.97 17.47
C ARG A 33 -11.52 54.38 17.98
N ASN A 34 -11.16 55.64 17.77
CA ASN A 34 -10.01 56.26 18.41
C ASN A 34 -10.46 56.84 19.76
N ARG A 35 -10.05 56.24 20.88
CA ARG A 35 -10.34 56.77 22.23
C ARG A 35 -9.23 57.69 22.76
N SER A 36 -8.20 57.97 21.96
CA SER A 36 -7.15 58.90 22.36
C SER A 36 -7.61 60.36 22.21
N ASN A 37 -6.89 61.25 22.89
CA ASN A 37 -7.05 62.70 22.80
C ASN A 37 -6.25 63.30 21.63
N GLN A 38 -5.72 62.48 20.72
CA GLN A 38 -4.87 62.90 19.62
C GLN A 38 -5.31 62.30 18.28
N LYS A 39 -5.03 63.04 17.21
CA LYS A 39 -5.24 62.58 15.83
C LYS A 39 -4.28 61.44 15.51
N THR A 40 -4.81 60.32 15.02
CA THR A 40 -4.06 59.08 14.82
C THR A 40 -4.18 58.60 13.37
N LYS A 41 -3.05 58.19 12.80
CA LYS A 41 -3.00 57.59 11.46
C LYS A 41 -2.88 56.08 11.61
N ILE A 42 -3.84 55.33 11.10
CA ILE A 42 -3.94 53.88 11.26
C ILE A 42 -3.82 53.16 9.93
N GLU A 43 -3.18 52.01 9.94
CA GLU A 43 -3.16 51.03 8.86
C GLU A 43 -4.04 49.85 9.26
N ILE A 44 -4.90 49.40 8.34
CA ILE A 44 -5.83 48.30 8.57
C ILE A 44 -5.65 47.20 7.53
N TRP A 45 -5.60 45.96 8.00
CA TRP A 45 -5.57 44.78 7.15
C TRP A 45 -6.24 43.60 7.86
N ILE A 46 -6.50 42.53 7.10
CA ILE A 46 -6.89 41.24 7.66
C ILE A 46 -5.72 40.26 7.60
N ASP A 47 -5.69 39.33 8.53
CA ASP A 47 -4.77 38.19 8.51
C ASP A 47 -5.54 36.89 8.74
N ALA A 48 -5.10 35.80 8.12
CA ALA A 48 -5.72 34.50 8.29
C ALA A 48 -5.19 33.83 9.56
N THR A 49 -6.08 33.21 10.35
CA THR A 49 -5.67 32.54 11.60
C THR A 49 -5.18 31.10 11.35
N ASP A 50 -5.59 30.49 10.23
CA ASP A 50 -5.20 29.15 9.81
C ASP A 50 -4.90 29.10 8.30
N SER A 51 -4.20 28.05 7.86
CA SER A 51 -3.81 27.87 6.44
C SER A 51 -5.01 27.71 5.51
N LYS A 52 -6.11 27.14 6.01
CA LYS A 52 -7.36 26.99 5.28
C LYS A 52 -8.02 28.35 4.97
N SER A 53 -7.80 29.35 5.82
CA SER A 53 -8.41 30.67 5.70
C SER A 53 -7.59 31.70 4.94
N GLU A 54 -6.38 31.35 4.52
CA GLU A 54 -5.50 32.19 3.69
C GLU A 54 -6.19 32.75 2.43
N PRO A 55 -7.08 32.02 1.72
CA PRO A 55 -7.78 32.56 0.56
C PRO A 55 -8.61 33.84 0.85
N LEU A 56 -9.07 34.05 2.09
CA LEU A 56 -9.82 35.25 2.48
C LEU A 56 -9.04 36.54 2.18
N LEU A 57 -7.72 36.51 2.30
CA LEU A 57 -6.85 37.66 2.07
C LEU A 57 -6.95 38.18 0.64
N ARG A 58 -7.28 37.30 -0.33
CA ARG A 58 -7.48 37.64 -1.74
C ARG A 58 -8.92 38.03 -2.06
N TRP A 59 -9.86 37.57 -1.23
CA TRP A 59 -11.30 37.80 -1.44
C TRP A 59 -11.76 39.13 -0.81
N CYS A 60 -11.06 39.62 0.20
CA CYS A 60 -11.42 40.84 0.92
C CYS A 60 -10.80 42.10 0.32
N ASN A 61 -11.61 43.14 0.16
CA ASN A 61 -11.15 44.50 -0.12
C ASN A 61 -11.80 45.49 0.85
N PHE A 62 -11.06 46.49 1.30
CA PHE A 62 -11.61 47.57 2.12
C PHE A 62 -12.27 48.64 1.24
N SER A 63 -13.37 49.24 1.71
CA SER A 63 -14.00 50.38 1.02
C SER A 63 -13.15 51.64 1.04
N GLU A 64 -12.36 51.81 2.09
CA GLU A 64 -11.50 52.96 2.31
C GLU A 64 -10.05 52.61 1.99
N GLN A 65 -9.29 53.56 1.47
CA GLN A 65 -7.86 53.38 1.24
C GLN A 65 -7.11 53.50 2.57
N SER A 66 -6.37 52.45 2.92
CA SER A 66 -5.39 52.49 4.02
C SER A 66 -4.15 53.26 3.55
N PRO A 67 -3.55 54.16 4.35
CA PRO A 67 -3.82 54.43 5.77
C PRO A 67 -4.97 55.42 6.02
N LEU A 68 -5.75 55.15 7.06
CA LEU A 68 -6.86 55.98 7.51
C LEU A 68 -6.41 57.00 8.55
N THR A 69 -7.06 58.16 8.58
CA THR A 69 -6.83 59.18 9.60
C THR A 69 -8.08 59.30 10.48
N LEU A 70 -7.89 59.20 11.80
CA LEU A 70 -8.94 59.34 12.81
C LEU A 70 -8.65 60.51 13.74
N ASP A 71 -9.59 61.41 13.90
CA ASP A 71 -9.54 62.51 14.86
C ASP A 71 -9.76 61.99 16.30
N ALA A 72 -9.51 62.85 17.28
CA ALA A 72 -9.64 62.50 18.70
C ALA A 72 -11.10 62.15 19.03
N SER A 73 -11.32 61.00 19.70
CA SER A 73 -12.65 60.48 20.03
C SER A 73 -13.56 60.14 18.82
N GLU A 74 -13.00 60.09 17.60
CA GLU A 74 -13.77 59.76 16.40
C GLU A 74 -14.07 58.25 16.29
N VAL A 75 -15.26 57.93 15.78
CA VAL A 75 -15.65 56.57 15.35
C VAL A 75 -15.84 56.60 13.85
N LYS A 76 -15.11 55.74 13.13
CA LYS A 76 -15.23 55.59 11.67
C LYS A 76 -15.72 54.20 11.31
N GLU A 77 -16.72 54.14 10.43
CA GLU A 77 -17.21 52.88 9.85
C GLU A 77 -16.38 52.53 8.61
N VAL A 78 -15.89 51.28 8.56
CA VAL A 78 -15.12 50.73 7.43
C VAL A 78 -15.83 49.48 6.93
N MET A 79 -16.05 49.39 5.61
CA MET A 79 -16.72 48.23 5.02
C MET A 79 -15.69 47.25 4.46
N LEU A 80 -15.70 46.01 4.95
CA LEU A 80 -14.98 44.90 4.34
C LEU A 80 -15.87 44.28 3.25
N LYS A 81 -15.40 44.28 2.01
CA LYS A 81 -16.10 43.69 0.86
C LYS A 81 -15.46 42.36 0.52
N PHE A 82 -16.11 41.26 0.89
CA PHE A 82 -15.71 39.91 0.55
C PHE A 82 -16.34 39.50 -0.78
N LYS A 83 -15.53 39.29 -1.82
CA LYS A 83 -15.95 38.72 -3.10
C LYS A 83 -15.59 37.23 -3.12
N ILE A 84 -16.54 36.37 -2.74
CA ILE A 84 -16.30 34.93 -2.62
C ILE A 84 -16.44 34.30 -4.02
N PRO A 85 -15.41 33.58 -4.52
CA PRO A 85 -15.51 32.90 -5.81
C PRO A 85 -16.53 31.77 -5.77
N ALA A 86 -17.10 31.40 -6.93
CA ALA A 86 -18.02 30.25 -7.01
C ALA A 86 -17.33 28.92 -6.68
N SER A 87 -16.02 28.83 -6.93
CA SER A 87 -15.17 27.68 -6.58
C SER A 87 -14.67 27.67 -5.13
N ALA A 88 -15.17 28.56 -4.27
CA ALA A 88 -14.81 28.55 -2.85
C ALA A 88 -15.30 27.26 -2.17
N ILE A 89 -14.47 26.68 -1.31
CA ILE A 89 -14.83 25.50 -0.52
C ILE A 89 -15.80 25.94 0.58
N PRO A 90 -17.01 25.38 0.68
CA PRO A 90 -17.96 25.75 1.72
C PRO A 90 -17.46 25.30 3.10
N ASP A 91 -17.21 26.25 3.99
CA ASP A 91 -16.75 25.97 5.36
C ASP A 91 -16.74 27.25 6.22
N LEU A 92 -16.29 27.12 7.48
CA LEU A 92 -15.98 28.23 8.36
C LEU A 92 -14.53 28.69 8.14
N TYR A 93 -14.37 29.99 7.88
CA TYR A 93 -13.09 30.66 7.68
C TYR A 93 -12.82 31.61 8.86
N ASN A 94 -11.63 31.50 9.45
CA ASN A 94 -11.20 32.28 10.61
C ASN A 94 -10.19 33.36 10.18
N TYR A 95 -10.44 34.61 10.57
CA TYR A 95 -9.54 35.72 10.27
C TYR A 95 -9.47 36.70 11.43
N GLU A 96 -8.41 37.49 11.49
CA GLU A 96 -8.28 38.60 12.42
C GLU A 96 -8.22 39.93 11.66
N ILE A 97 -8.94 40.92 12.16
CA ILE A 97 -8.77 42.30 11.72
C ILE A 97 -7.66 42.92 12.56
N ARG A 98 -6.63 43.44 11.88
CA ARG A 98 -5.46 44.05 12.51
C ARG A 98 -5.38 45.52 12.17
N VAL A 99 -5.15 46.33 13.20
CA VAL A 99 -5.00 47.78 13.07
C VAL A 99 -3.71 48.18 13.77
N GLU A 100 -2.85 48.91 13.07
CA GLU A 100 -1.61 49.47 13.61
C GLU A 100 -1.58 50.98 13.44
N ALA A 101 -1.11 51.68 14.47
CA ALA A 101 -0.91 53.12 14.45
C ALA A 101 0.58 53.43 14.67
N ALA A 102 1.43 53.07 13.70
CA ALA A 102 2.88 53.05 13.87
C ALA A 102 3.48 54.39 14.35
N ALA A 103 2.88 55.52 13.98
CA ALA A 103 3.36 56.85 14.37
C ALA A 103 3.06 57.20 15.84
N GLN A 104 1.95 56.71 16.40
CA GLN A 104 1.51 57.03 17.77
C GLN A 104 1.84 55.90 18.75
N TYR A 105 1.78 54.65 18.30
CA TYR A 105 1.96 53.44 19.12
C TYR A 105 2.85 52.42 18.37
N PRO A 106 4.17 52.67 18.28
CA PRO A 106 5.07 51.80 17.53
C PRO A 106 5.09 50.38 18.12
N GLY A 107 4.95 49.37 17.25
CA GLY A 107 4.99 47.96 17.63
C GLY A 107 3.73 47.43 18.32
N LYS A 108 2.68 48.24 18.47
CA LYS A 108 1.40 47.82 19.07
C LYS A 108 0.34 47.60 17.98
N ILE A 109 -0.01 46.33 17.77
CA ILE A 109 -1.06 45.91 16.84
C ILE A 109 -2.34 45.58 17.62
N PHE A 110 -3.43 46.25 17.29
CA PHE A 110 -4.76 45.97 17.83
C PHE A 110 -5.43 44.89 16.97
N ARG A 111 -5.98 43.86 17.62
CA ARG A 111 -6.50 42.66 16.93
C ARG A 111 -7.93 42.39 17.33
N ARG A 112 -8.74 41.94 16.36
CA ARG A 112 -10.10 41.46 16.59
C ARG A 112 -10.33 40.17 15.79
N PRO A 113 -10.46 39.00 16.45
CA PRO A 113 -10.76 37.74 15.78
C PRO A 113 -12.20 37.75 15.26
N GLN A 114 -12.38 37.17 14.07
CA GLN A 114 -13.63 37.08 13.34
C GLN A 114 -13.76 35.74 12.63
N GLN A 115 -15.02 35.41 12.30
CA GLN A 115 -15.36 34.21 11.55
C GLN A 115 -16.31 34.57 10.42
N LEU A 116 -16.07 34.00 9.24
CA LEU A 116 -16.94 34.08 8.08
C LEU A 116 -17.38 32.66 7.70
N LYS A 117 -18.70 32.42 7.74
CA LYS A 117 -19.28 31.16 7.28
C LYS A 117 -19.55 31.25 5.78
N VAL A 118 -18.85 30.44 5.00
CA VAL A 118 -19.09 30.29 3.57
C VAL A 118 -19.99 29.09 3.35
N SER A 119 -21.20 29.33 2.88
CA SER A 119 -22.19 28.31 2.58
C SER A 119 -22.14 27.92 1.10
N PRO A 120 -22.48 26.66 0.76
CA PRO A 120 -22.52 26.20 -0.64
C PRO A 120 -23.49 27.04 -1.46
N SER A 121 -23.31 27.04 -2.79
CA SER A 121 -24.25 27.72 -3.67
C SER A 121 -25.63 27.05 -3.60
N ASP A 122 -26.70 27.79 -3.94
CA ASP A 122 -28.06 27.23 -3.93
C ASP A 122 -28.20 26.06 -4.93
N GLN A 123 -27.40 26.03 -6.00
CA GLN A 123 -27.36 24.91 -6.94
C GLN A 123 -26.70 23.67 -6.32
N ASP A 124 -25.57 23.83 -5.63
CA ASP A 124 -24.87 22.71 -4.97
C ASP A 124 -25.70 22.13 -3.80
N ALA A 125 -26.41 22.99 -3.06
CA ALA A 125 -27.29 22.57 -1.98
C ALA A 125 -28.51 21.76 -2.46
N ILE A 126 -29.00 22.04 -3.68
CA ILE A 126 -30.09 21.28 -4.31
C ILE A 126 -29.55 19.98 -4.91
N LEU A 127 -28.37 20.01 -5.55
CA LEU A 127 -27.72 18.83 -6.12
C LEU A 127 -27.40 17.78 -5.05
N GLY A 128 -26.78 18.19 -3.93
CA GLY A 128 -26.40 17.27 -2.84
C GLY A 128 -27.55 16.68 -2.02
N ARG A 129 -28.76 17.25 -2.09
CA ARG A 129 -29.94 16.70 -1.37
C ARG A 129 -30.54 15.49 -2.08
N ASP A 130 -30.57 15.53 -3.41
CA ASP A 130 -31.17 14.50 -4.26
C ASP A 130 -30.10 13.55 -4.84
N GLU A 131 -28.90 13.54 -4.27
CA GLU A 131 -27.79 12.65 -4.63
C GLU A 131 -27.92 11.30 -3.89
N PRO A 132 -27.75 10.18 -4.61
CA PRO A 132 -27.73 8.86 -4.00
C PRO A 132 -26.54 8.74 -3.04
N ARG A 133 -26.75 8.01 -1.96
CA ARG A 133 -25.71 7.72 -0.96
C ARG A 133 -25.37 6.25 -1.01
N PHE A 134 -24.12 5.91 -0.74
CA PHE A 134 -23.75 4.53 -0.50
C PHE A 134 -22.73 4.39 0.62
N SER A 135 -22.60 3.17 1.13
CA SER A 135 -21.65 2.82 2.19
C SER A 135 -21.21 1.37 2.04
N VAL A 136 -19.97 1.10 2.42
CA VAL A 136 -19.36 -0.23 2.32
C VAL A 136 -19.23 -0.89 3.68
N GLN A 137 -19.51 -2.19 3.74
CA GLN A 137 -19.35 -3.03 4.92
C GLN A 137 -18.61 -4.32 4.58
N PRO A 138 -17.67 -4.81 5.41
CA PRO A 138 -17.22 -4.19 6.65
C PRO A 138 -16.45 -2.88 6.40
N ILE A 139 -16.49 -1.97 7.38
CA ILE A 139 -15.75 -0.71 7.31
C ILE A 139 -14.25 -1.03 7.35
N SER A 140 -13.52 -0.50 6.39
CA SER A 140 -12.06 -0.61 6.30
C SER A 140 -11.45 0.79 6.17
N ILE A 141 -10.32 1.01 6.82
CA ILE A 141 -9.58 2.28 6.77
C ILE A 141 -8.09 2.00 6.71
N SER A 142 -7.28 2.98 6.29
CA SER A 142 -5.84 2.79 6.14
C SER A 142 -5.12 2.33 7.43
N THR A 143 -5.65 2.65 8.61
CA THR A 143 -5.09 2.23 9.91
C THR A 143 -5.60 0.87 10.39
N ASN A 144 -6.71 0.39 9.84
CA ASN A 144 -7.31 -0.90 10.14
C ASN A 144 -7.87 -1.53 8.85
N PRO A 145 -6.98 -2.03 7.97
CA PRO A 145 -7.38 -2.67 6.73
C PRO A 145 -8.03 -4.03 7.02
N LEU A 146 -8.88 -4.49 6.10
CA LEU A 146 -9.54 -5.79 6.17
C LEU A 146 -8.51 -6.91 5.91
N PRO A 147 -8.25 -7.81 6.88
CA PRO A 147 -7.31 -8.92 6.67
C PRO A 147 -7.93 -9.97 5.76
N VAL A 148 -7.19 -10.36 4.71
CA VAL A 148 -7.63 -11.36 3.72
C VAL A 148 -6.48 -12.31 3.42
N GLU A 149 -6.74 -13.61 3.30
CA GLU A 149 -5.75 -14.57 2.83
C GLU A 149 -5.78 -14.67 1.31
N ALA A 150 -4.62 -14.76 0.67
CA ALA A 150 -4.54 -14.98 -0.77
C ALA A 150 -5.25 -16.30 -1.17
N GLY A 151 -6.06 -16.25 -2.23
CA GLY A 151 -6.87 -17.36 -2.70
C GLY A 151 -8.18 -17.60 -1.93
N LYS A 152 -8.45 -16.85 -0.84
CA LYS A 152 -9.74 -16.90 -0.14
C LYS A 152 -10.66 -15.78 -0.62
N GLN A 153 -11.95 -16.05 -0.60
CA GLN A 153 -12.98 -15.07 -0.94
C GLN A 153 -13.38 -14.27 0.30
N VAL A 154 -13.65 -12.99 0.12
CA VAL A 154 -14.23 -12.11 1.14
C VAL A 154 -15.44 -11.39 0.56
N GLU A 155 -16.52 -11.37 1.31
CA GLU A 155 -17.76 -10.72 0.93
C GLU A 155 -17.80 -9.30 1.48
N ILE A 156 -18.16 -8.35 0.62
CA ILE A 156 -18.30 -6.94 0.93
C ILE A 156 -19.70 -6.50 0.51
N LYS A 157 -20.44 -5.93 1.44
CA LYS A 157 -21.78 -5.41 1.20
C LYS A 157 -21.69 -3.91 0.89
N VAL A 158 -22.28 -3.52 -0.23
CA VAL A 158 -22.40 -2.13 -0.64
C VAL A 158 -23.86 -1.72 -0.51
N ALA A 159 -24.19 -1.00 0.57
CA ALA A 159 -25.53 -0.48 0.80
C ALA A 159 -25.70 0.82 0.02
N VAL A 160 -26.74 0.91 -0.80
CA VAL A 160 -27.07 2.06 -1.64
C VAL A 160 -28.43 2.60 -1.24
N GLU A 161 -28.58 3.93 -1.18
CA GLU A 161 -29.80 4.65 -0.86
C GLU A 161 -30.14 5.61 -2.02
N ASN A 162 -31.28 5.39 -2.67
CA ASN A 162 -31.78 6.29 -3.72
C ASN A 162 -32.52 7.47 -3.09
N ARG A 163 -31.85 8.61 -2.95
CA ARG A 163 -32.45 9.86 -2.44
C ARG A 163 -33.12 10.71 -3.52
N SER A 164 -33.06 10.26 -4.78
CA SER A 164 -33.69 10.99 -5.87
C SER A 164 -35.21 10.78 -5.88
N ARG A 165 -35.92 11.59 -6.67
CA ARG A 165 -37.38 11.48 -6.86
C ARG A 165 -37.80 10.51 -7.96
N ARG A 166 -36.84 9.81 -8.58
CA ARG A 166 -37.07 8.88 -9.68
C ARG A 166 -36.55 7.49 -9.33
N VAL A 167 -37.11 6.46 -9.95
CA VAL A 167 -36.51 5.12 -9.91
C VAL A 167 -35.14 5.23 -10.57
N ASP A 168 -34.13 4.63 -9.94
CA ASP A 168 -32.75 4.64 -10.44
C ASP A 168 -32.19 3.22 -10.41
N ARG A 169 -31.26 2.97 -11.32
CA ARG A 169 -30.53 1.70 -11.41
C ARG A 169 -29.05 1.97 -11.20
N PHE A 170 -28.48 1.23 -10.26
CA PHE A 170 -27.10 1.39 -9.82
C PHE A 170 -26.24 0.22 -10.26
N TYR A 171 -25.06 0.55 -10.77
CA TYR A 171 -24.02 -0.41 -11.14
C TYR A 171 -22.77 -0.18 -10.29
N LEU A 172 -22.13 -1.26 -9.84
CA LEU A 172 -20.89 -1.19 -9.09
C LEU A 172 -19.74 -1.58 -10.02
N CYS A 173 -18.80 -0.66 -10.20
CA CYS A 173 -17.63 -0.86 -11.04
C CYS A 173 -16.35 -0.61 -10.24
N PRO A 174 -15.66 -1.66 -9.79
CA PRO A 174 -14.32 -1.54 -9.23
C PRO A 174 -13.32 -1.01 -10.27
N GLU A 175 -12.47 -0.06 -9.88
CA GLU A 175 -11.47 0.54 -10.75
C GLU A 175 -10.30 -0.42 -10.96
N LEU A 176 -10.05 -0.79 -12.21
CA LEU A 176 -8.98 -1.70 -12.57
C LEU A 176 -7.61 -1.02 -12.47
N THR A 177 -6.64 -1.74 -11.91
CA THR A 177 -5.22 -1.32 -11.88
C THR A 177 -4.36 -2.44 -12.47
N PRO A 178 -3.07 -2.21 -12.77
CA PRO A 178 -2.18 -3.28 -13.26
C PRO A 178 -2.09 -4.50 -12.33
N VAL A 179 -2.45 -4.33 -11.06
CA VAL A 179 -2.43 -5.40 -10.05
C VAL A 179 -3.84 -5.93 -9.73
N PHE A 180 -4.85 -5.05 -9.73
CA PHE A 180 -6.25 -5.38 -9.49
C PHE A 180 -7.00 -5.53 -10.81
N THR A 181 -7.12 -6.76 -11.29
CA THR A 181 -7.76 -7.10 -12.57
C THR A 181 -9.20 -7.57 -12.38
N SER A 182 -9.94 -7.81 -13.47
CA SER A 182 -11.31 -8.33 -13.42
C SER A 182 -11.40 -9.71 -12.75
N GLU A 183 -10.30 -10.45 -12.64
CA GLU A 183 -10.23 -11.73 -11.93
C GLU A 183 -10.25 -11.58 -10.40
N TRP A 184 -10.18 -10.37 -9.86
CA TRP A 184 -10.17 -10.16 -8.40
C TRP A 184 -11.54 -10.06 -7.76
N TYR A 185 -12.60 -9.86 -8.55
CA TYR A 185 -13.91 -9.57 -7.98
C TYR A 185 -15.05 -10.17 -8.76
N THR A 186 -16.18 -10.34 -8.09
CA THR A 186 -17.47 -10.68 -8.68
C THR A 186 -18.51 -9.78 -8.03
N VAL A 187 -19.32 -9.10 -8.84
CA VAL A 187 -20.44 -8.30 -8.33
C VAL A 187 -21.72 -9.12 -8.47
N LYS A 188 -22.48 -9.23 -7.39
CA LYS A 188 -23.79 -9.86 -7.35
C LYS A 188 -24.84 -8.82 -6.95
N TYR A 189 -25.88 -8.74 -7.76
CA TYR A 189 -27.04 -7.89 -7.49
C TYR A 189 -28.15 -8.74 -6.87
N PRO A 190 -29.00 -8.15 -6.01
CA PRO A 190 -30.12 -8.87 -5.43
C PRO A 190 -31.12 -9.22 -6.53
N GLU A 191 -31.67 -10.43 -6.43
CA GLU A 191 -32.75 -10.87 -7.31
C GLU A 191 -33.95 -9.92 -7.13
N SER A 192 -34.59 -9.52 -8.24
CA SER A 192 -35.80 -8.69 -8.15
C SER A 192 -36.96 -9.52 -7.61
N ASP A 193 -37.67 -9.03 -6.59
CA ASP A 193 -38.96 -9.55 -6.09
C ASP A 193 -40.11 -9.38 -7.12
N LEU A 194 -39.84 -9.56 -8.41
CA LEU A 194 -40.90 -9.68 -9.40
C LEU A 194 -41.49 -11.08 -9.24
N ASP A 195 -42.56 -11.16 -8.44
CA ASP A 195 -43.44 -12.31 -8.20
C ASP A 195 -43.97 -12.94 -9.50
N ILE A 196 -43.11 -13.62 -10.26
CA ILE A 196 -43.50 -14.52 -11.34
C ILE A 196 -43.01 -15.91 -10.93
N PRO A 197 -43.92 -16.79 -10.47
CA PRO A 197 -43.55 -18.16 -10.09
C PRO A 197 -42.81 -18.85 -11.24
N GLY A 198 -41.55 -19.23 -11.01
CA GLY A 198 -40.76 -20.06 -11.92
C GLY A 198 -39.78 -19.32 -12.86
N ILE A 199 -39.60 -18.00 -12.74
CA ILE A 199 -38.57 -17.27 -13.51
C ILE A 199 -37.64 -16.52 -12.55
N VAL A 200 -36.48 -17.10 -12.24
CA VAL A 200 -35.37 -16.40 -11.59
C VAL A 200 -34.67 -15.57 -12.66
N LYS A 201 -34.76 -14.24 -12.58
CA LYS A 201 -34.04 -13.35 -13.49
C LYS A 201 -32.90 -12.71 -12.70
N GLU A 202 -31.67 -13.15 -12.96
CA GLU A 202 -30.47 -12.43 -12.49
C GLU A 202 -30.54 -11.00 -13.04
N THR A 203 -30.56 -10.03 -12.13
CA THR A 203 -30.61 -8.61 -12.48
C THR A 203 -29.22 -8.12 -12.81
N ASP A 204 -29.10 -7.27 -13.83
CA ASP A 204 -27.83 -6.69 -14.26
C ASP A 204 -27.41 -5.47 -13.45
N GLY A 205 -28.25 -5.02 -12.50
CA GLY A 205 -28.01 -3.85 -11.66
C GLY A 205 -29.01 -3.78 -10.49
N LEU A 206 -28.71 -2.93 -9.51
CA LEU A 206 -29.59 -2.69 -8.37
C LEU A 206 -30.63 -1.62 -8.72
N GLU A 207 -31.88 -2.01 -8.89
CA GLU A 207 -33.00 -1.09 -9.13
C GLU A 207 -33.65 -0.65 -7.82
N LEU A 208 -33.67 0.66 -7.57
CA LEU A 208 -34.23 1.24 -6.36
C LEU A 208 -35.29 2.29 -6.65
N ASN A 209 -36.43 2.14 -6.00
CA ASN A 209 -37.46 3.17 -5.94
C ASN A 209 -36.98 4.41 -5.16
N PRO A 210 -37.58 5.59 -5.38
CA PRO A 210 -37.32 6.80 -4.59
C PRO A 210 -37.41 6.54 -3.09
N GLY A 211 -36.40 6.96 -2.33
CA GLY A 211 -36.30 6.83 -0.88
C GLY A 211 -36.06 5.40 -0.37
N ARG A 212 -35.78 4.43 -1.26
CA ARG A 212 -35.46 3.05 -0.87
C ARG A 212 -33.96 2.80 -0.86
N SER A 213 -33.57 1.78 -0.10
CA SER A 213 -32.21 1.28 -0.04
C SER A 213 -32.15 -0.18 -0.46
N GLY A 214 -31.00 -0.61 -0.95
CA GLY A 214 -30.71 -2.00 -1.27
C GLY A 214 -29.22 -2.30 -1.10
N GLU A 215 -28.86 -3.58 -1.18
CA GLU A 215 -27.50 -4.05 -1.00
C GLU A 215 -26.98 -4.69 -2.29
N ILE A 216 -25.76 -4.34 -2.69
CA ILE A 216 -24.99 -5.03 -3.73
C ILE A 216 -23.91 -5.85 -3.02
N THR A 217 -23.76 -7.12 -3.40
CA THR A 217 -22.72 -7.98 -2.85
C THR A 217 -21.50 -7.99 -3.77
N LEU A 218 -20.40 -7.38 -3.31
CA LEU A 218 -19.08 -7.44 -3.93
C LEU A 218 -18.28 -8.57 -3.29
N ILE A 219 -17.98 -9.62 -4.06
CA ILE A 219 -17.11 -10.70 -3.61
C ILE A 219 -15.71 -10.42 -4.14
N LEU A 220 -14.75 -10.21 -3.25
CA LEU A 220 -13.35 -10.14 -3.63
C LEU A 220 -12.72 -11.53 -3.49
N HIS A 221 -11.96 -11.94 -4.49
CA HIS A 221 -11.29 -13.23 -4.55
C HIS A 221 -9.85 -13.05 -5.07
N PRO A 222 -8.94 -12.49 -4.23
CA PRO A 222 -7.55 -12.31 -4.63
C PRO A 222 -6.94 -13.65 -5.08
N PRO A 223 -6.22 -13.69 -6.21
CA PRO A 223 -5.55 -14.91 -6.67
C PRO A 223 -4.64 -15.56 -5.62
N GLN A 224 -4.45 -16.87 -5.72
CA GLN A 224 -3.72 -17.67 -4.73
C GLN A 224 -2.29 -17.18 -4.41
N TYR A 225 -1.59 -16.66 -5.41
CA TYR A 225 -0.20 -16.20 -5.27
C TYR A 225 -0.07 -14.67 -5.28
N THR A 226 -1.17 -13.96 -4.98
CA THR A 226 -1.17 -12.51 -4.80
C THR A 226 -0.24 -12.12 -3.67
N THR A 227 0.76 -11.29 -3.99
CA THR A 227 1.79 -10.85 -3.05
C THR A 227 1.20 -10.32 -1.74
N ALA A 228 1.78 -10.69 -0.60
CA ALA A 228 1.35 -10.16 0.68
C ALA A 228 1.58 -8.65 0.77
N GLY A 229 0.68 -7.92 1.42
CA GLY A 229 0.78 -6.47 1.55
C GLY A 229 -0.55 -5.74 1.57
N ASN A 230 -0.49 -4.42 1.51
CA ASN A 230 -1.67 -3.56 1.51
C ASN A 230 -2.15 -3.27 0.09
N TYR A 231 -3.46 -3.36 -0.11
CA TYR A 231 -4.13 -3.08 -1.38
C TYR A 231 -5.30 -2.14 -1.12
N CYS A 232 -5.49 -1.15 -2.00
CA CYS A 232 -6.51 -0.12 -1.83
C CYS A 232 -7.36 0.01 -3.11
N PRO A 233 -8.14 -1.02 -3.50
CA PRO A 233 -9.03 -0.89 -4.66
C PRO A 233 -10.10 0.19 -4.43
N THR A 234 -10.27 1.06 -5.42
CA THR A 234 -11.35 2.04 -5.47
C THR A 234 -12.58 1.38 -6.10
N ILE A 235 -13.76 1.60 -5.53
CA ILE A 235 -15.03 1.21 -6.13
C ILE A 235 -15.80 2.44 -6.57
N ARG A 236 -16.43 2.36 -7.74
CA ARG A 236 -17.30 3.40 -8.27
C ARG A 236 -18.73 2.91 -8.33
N LEU A 237 -19.64 3.69 -7.76
CA LEU A 237 -21.08 3.51 -7.96
C LEU A 237 -21.54 4.40 -9.13
N ILE A 238 -22.20 3.79 -10.11
CA ILE A 238 -22.70 4.46 -11.31
C ILE A 238 -24.22 4.49 -11.25
N SER A 239 -24.81 5.68 -11.33
CA SER A 239 -26.24 5.90 -11.48
C SER A 239 -26.60 6.01 -12.96
N THR A 240 -27.66 5.33 -13.39
CA THR A 240 -28.16 5.43 -14.78
C THR A 240 -28.81 6.78 -15.02
N ASN A 241 -29.44 7.37 -14.00
CA ASN A 241 -30.07 8.69 -14.11
C ASN A 241 -29.06 9.85 -14.12
N LYS A 242 -27.87 9.65 -13.56
CA LYS A 242 -26.82 10.68 -13.40
C LYS A 242 -25.44 10.08 -13.68
N GLU A 243 -25.08 9.91 -14.95
CA GLU A 243 -23.78 9.34 -15.35
C GLU A 243 -22.58 10.22 -14.95
N ASP A 244 -22.78 11.53 -14.91
CA ASP A 244 -21.77 12.52 -14.49
C ASP A 244 -21.48 12.50 -12.99
N LEU A 245 -22.31 11.80 -12.19
CA LEU A 245 -22.12 11.70 -10.76
C LEU A 245 -20.97 10.73 -10.44
N VAL A 246 -19.99 11.23 -9.68
CA VAL A 246 -18.81 10.46 -9.27
C VAL A 246 -18.96 10.07 -7.80
N LEU A 247 -19.44 8.85 -7.57
CA LEU A 247 -19.54 8.25 -6.24
C LEU A 247 -18.44 7.21 -6.08
N LEU A 248 -17.44 7.51 -5.23
CA LEU A 248 -16.26 6.68 -5.01
C LEU A 248 -16.10 6.33 -3.54
N ASP A 249 -15.64 5.11 -3.27
CA ASP A 249 -15.18 4.67 -1.96
C ASP A 249 -13.95 3.78 -2.12
N ILE A 250 -13.13 3.67 -1.08
CA ILE A 250 -11.88 2.92 -1.08
C ILE A 250 -12.00 1.77 -0.10
N ILE A 251 -11.71 0.57 -0.58
CA ILE A 251 -11.62 -0.61 0.28
C ILE A 251 -10.15 -0.81 0.64
N TYR A 252 -9.84 -0.86 1.93
CA TYR A 252 -8.48 -1.13 2.41
C TYR A 252 -8.36 -2.61 2.75
N LEU A 253 -7.49 -3.31 2.03
CA LEU A 253 -7.23 -4.73 2.20
C LEU A 253 -5.80 -4.95 2.68
N HIS A 254 -5.61 -5.93 3.54
CA HIS A 254 -4.31 -6.44 3.94
C HIS A 254 -4.22 -7.93 3.61
N ILE A 255 -3.49 -8.25 2.54
CA ILE A 255 -3.24 -9.63 2.14
C ILE A 255 -2.20 -10.23 3.08
N LEU A 256 -2.63 -11.23 3.84
CA LEU A 256 -1.80 -11.88 4.85
C LEU A 256 -0.63 -12.66 4.22
N PRO A 257 0.53 -12.70 4.90
CA PRO A 257 1.70 -13.44 4.44
C PRO A 257 1.50 -14.96 4.60
N GLY A 258 1.72 -15.68 3.50
CA GLY A 258 1.72 -17.13 3.40
C GLY A 258 3.15 -17.66 3.25
N GLU A 259 3.59 -18.45 4.23
CA GLU A 259 5.00 -18.86 4.40
C GLU A 259 5.32 -20.28 3.89
N LYS A 260 4.52 -20.83 2.98
CA LYS A 260 4.69 -22.21 2.52
C LYS A 260 5.83 -22.33 1.50
N LEU A 261 6.88 -23.06 1.85
CA LEU A 261 7.98 -23.41 0.96
C LEU A 261 8.15 -24.92 0.94
N ASP A 262 8.19 -25.50 -0.26
CA ASP A 262 8.49 -26.91 -0.48
C ASP A 262 9.87 -27.05 -1.14
N VAL A 263 10.64 -28.05 -0.71
CA VAL A 263 12.03 -28.27 -1.10
C VAL A 263 12.19 -29.72 -1.50
N ARG A 264 12.52 -29.95 -2.77
CA ARG A 264 12.70 -31.29 -3.32
C ARG A 264 14.10 -31.43 -3.89
N MET A 265 14.62 -32.64 -3.89
CA MET A 265 15.93 -32.94 -4.44
C MET A 265 15.90 -34.20 -5.29
N HIS A 266 16.55 -34.11 -6.45
CA HIS A 266 16.61 -35.16 -7.45
C HIS A 266 18.03 -35.33 -8.01
N PRO A 267 18.59 -36.55 -8.05
CA PRO A 267 18.12 -37.77 -7.37
C PRO A 267 18.34 -37.71 -5.85
N GLN A 268 17.68 -38.57 -5.05
CA GLN A 268 17.97 -38.64 -3.60
C GLN A 268 19.23 -39.48 -3.30
N GLU A 269 19.53 -40.47 -4.15
CA GLU A 269 20.71 -41.32 -4.04
C GLU A 269 21.46 -41.34 -5.37
N GLN A 270 22.79 -41.16 -5.33
CA GLN A 270 23.62 -41.26 -6.52
C GLN A 270 24.88 -42.08 -6.26
N LYS A 271 25.16 -43.02 -7.17
CA LYS A 271 26.38 -43.82 -7.17
C LYS A 271 27.45 -43.16 -8.02
N ILE A 272 28.62 -42.91 -7.44
CA ILE A 272 29.75 -42.27 -8.12
C ILE A 272 31.03 -43.13 -8.06
N PRO A 273 31.66 -43.45 -9.21
CA PRO A 273 32.93 -44.18 -9.24
C PRO A 273 34.13 -43.25 -9.02
N GLN A 274 34.23 -42.18 -9.81
CA GLN A 274 35.29 -41.16 -9.76
C GLN A 274 34.77 -39.75 -10.11
N GLN A 275 33.52 -39.65 -10.59
CA GLN A 275 32.95 -38.42 -11.09
C GLN A 275 32.26 -37.63 -9.97
N VAL A 276 32.00 -36.37 -10.28
CA VAL A 276 31.24 -35.42 -9.47
C VAL A 276 29.81 -35.94 -9.31
N GLY A 277 29.31 -36.00 -8.07
CA GLY A 277 27.89 -36.21 -7.80
C GLY A 277 27.11 -34.98 -8.24
N LYS A 278 26.03 -35.16 -8.99
CA LYS A 278 25.19 -34.09 -9.53
C LYS A 278 23.76 -34.26 -9.02
N PHE A 279 23.31 -33.26 -8.30
CA PHE A 279 21.97 -33.16 -7.75
C PHE A 279 21.30 -31.87 -8.25
N GLU A 280 19.98 -31.90 -8.34
CA GLU A 280 19.14 -30.73 -8.60
C GLU A 280 18.20 -30.55 -7.41
N ILE A 281 18.18 -29.33 -6.86
CA ILE A 281 17.30 -28.94 -5.76
C ILE A 281 16.22 -28.04 -6.36
N ASP A 282 14.98 -28.47 -6.25
CA ASP A 282 13.80 -27.70 -6.65
C ASP A 282 13.25 -26.98 -5.43
N LEU A 283 13.25 -25.66 -5.48
CA LEU A 283 12.66 -24.79 -4.47
C LEU A 283 11.32 -24.26 -5.00
N ILE A 284 10.24 -24.63 -4.35
CA ILE A 284 8.87 -24.36 -4.79
C ILE A 284 8.23 -23.41 -3.77
N ASN A 285 8.03 -22.16 -4.18
CA ASN A 285 7.36 -21.17 -3.34
C ASN A 285 5.84 -21.32 -3.48
N LEU A 286 5.23 -22.05 -2.54
CA LEU A 286 3.78 -22.22 -2.44
C LEU A 286 3.10 -21.08 -1.66
N GLY A 287 3.90 -20.15 -1.14
CA GLY A 287 3.46 -18.96 -0.45
C GLY A 287 3.23 -17.78 -1.39
N ASN A 288 2.93 -16.64 -0.79
CA ASN A 288 2.68 -15.38 -1.48
C ASN A 288 3.68 -14.27 -1.12
N ILE A 289 4.83 -14.65 -0.57
CA ILE A 289 5.94 -13.73 -0.30
C ILE A 289 7.13 -14.08 -1.20
N THR A 290 7.83 -13.08 -1.71
CA THR A 290 9.11 -13.33 -2.39
C THR A 290 10.14 -13.76 -1.36
N ARG A 291 10.88 -14.84 -1.63
CA ARG A 291 11.90 -15.38 -0.72
C ARG A 291 13.29 -15.28 -1.33
N LYS A 292 14.25 -14.81 -0.55
CA LYS A 292 15.67 -14.83 -0.88
C LYS A 292 16.41 -15.80 0.04
N LEU A 293 16.75 -16.95 -0.51
CA LEU A 293 17.29 -18.09 0.22
C LEU A 293 18.76 -18.29 -0.13
N LYS A 294 19.59 -18.48 0.89
CA LYS A 294 20.95 -19.00 0.76
C LYS A 294 20.93 -20.48 1.12
N ILE A 295 21.58 -21.27 0.29
CA ILE A 295 21.55 -22.72 0.38
C ILE A 295 22.96 -23.19 0.71
N THR A 296 23.07 -24.10 1.67
CA THR A 296 24.32 -24.77 2.02
C THR A 296 24.10 -26.28 2.07
N ALA A 297 25.14 -27.04 1.76
CA ALA A 297 25.11 -28.50 1.85
C ALA A 297 26.36 -28.97 2.61
N LYS A 298 26.17 -29.94 3.52
CA LYS A 298 27.22 -30.47 4.38
C LYS A 298 27.03 -31.97 4.59
N ASP A 299 28.14 -32.68 4.78
CA ASP A 299 28.19 -34.04 5.31
C ASP A 299 28.82 -34.03 6.71
N GLU A 300 28.50 -35.05 7.52
CA GLU A 300 29.02 -35.14 8.90
C GLU A 300 30.53 -35.40 8.94
N GLU A 301 31.02 -36.19 7.99
CA GLU A 301 32.43 -36.62 7.95
C GLU A 301 33.34 -35.67 7.13
N GLU A 302 32.79 -34.59 6.57
CA GLU A 302 33.54 -33.58 5.82
C GLU A 302 34.35 -34.14 4.62
N ILE A 303 33.89 -35.22 4.00
CA ILE A 303 34.62 -35.93 2.93
C ILE A 303 34.47 -35.24 1.57
N PHE A 304 33.31 -34.63 1.31
CA PHE A 304 33.01 -33.96 0.05
C PHE A 304 32.95 -32.43 0.22
N SER A 305 33.27 -31.73 -0.88
CA SER A 305 33.00 -30.31 -1.07
C SER A 305 31.79 -30.16 -1.97
N TYR A 306 30.84 -29.36 -1.52
CA TYR A 306 29.57 -29.12 -2.21
C TYR A 306 29.57 -27.75 -2.88
N PHE A 307 29.32 -27.72 -4.19
CA PHE A 307 29.25 -26.50 -4.98
C PHE A 307 27.83 -26.29 -5.48
N LEU A 308 27.22 -25.17 -5.09
CA LEU A 308 25.84 -24.81 -5.45
C LEU A 308 25.85 -23.71 -6.51
N GLN A 309 25.02 -23.87 -7.55
CA GLN A 309 24.87 -22.90 -8.63
C GLN A 309 23.38 -22.65 -8.94
N PRO A 310 22.85 -21.45 -8.64
CA PRO A 310 23.43 -20.39 -7.82
C PRO A 310 23.34 -20.69 -6.30
N PRO A 311 24.24 -20.13 -5.45
CA PRO A 311 24.21 -20.36 -4.00
C PRO A 311 23.14 -19.54 -3.26
N VAL A 312 22.71 -18.42 -3.86
CA VAL A 312 21.62 -17.57 -3.37
C VAL A 312 20.56 -17.48 -4.46
N VAL A 313 19.30 -17.70 -4.08
CA VAL A 313 18.17 -17.77 -5.00
C VAL A 313 17.08 -16.84 -4.51
N GLU A 314 16.53 -16.06 -5.44
CA GLU A 314 15.29 -15.32 -5.24
C GLU A 314 14.12 -16.03 -5.94
N ILE A 315 13.04 -16.29 -5.19
CA ILE A 315 11.87 -17.05 -5.64
C ILE A 315 10.61 -16.23 -5.40
N SER A 316 9.96 -15.83 -6.50
CA SER A 316 8.67 -15.14 -6.46
C SER A 316 7.53 -16.09 -6.06
N PRO A 317 6.39 -15.56 -5.58
CA PRO A 317 5.18 -16.33 -5.29
C PRO A 317 4.77 -17.29 -6.42
N GLY A 318 4.43 -18.53 -6.07
CA GLY A 318 3.97 -19.54 -7.02
C GLY A 318 5.01 -20.01 -8.05
N LYS A 319 6.29 -19.62 -7.90
CA LYS A 319 7.36 -20.01 -8.82
C LYS A 319 8.24 -21.11 -8.25
N VAL A 320 8.87 -21.82 -9.19
CA VAL A 320 9.88 -22.85 -8.92
C VAL A 320 11.24 -22.33 -9.38
N LYS A 321 12.26 -22.53 -8.55
CA LYS A 321 13.66 -22.29 -8.92
C LYS A 321 14.47 -23.55 -8.70
N LYS A 322 15.34 -23.82 -9.67
CA LYS A 322 16.21 -25.00 -9.69
C LYS A 322 17.62 -24.60 -9.35
N VAL A 323 18.26 -25.37 -8.47
CA VAL A 323 19.65 -25.16 -8.06
C VAL A 323 20.45 -26.42 -8.31
N LYS A 324 21.55 -26.27 -9.02
CA LYS A 324 22.47 -27.39 -9.28
C LYS A 324 23.43 -27.53 -8.12
N LEU A 325 23.56 -28.75 -7.61
CA LEU A 325 24.47 -29.12 -6.54
C LEU A 325 25.48 -30.13 -7.09
N GLU A 326 26.76 -29.77 -7.04
CA GLU A 326 27.88 -30.64 -7.40
C GLU A 326 28.66 -31.06 -6.16
N ALA A 327 28.72 -32.36 -5.87
CA ALA A 327 29.52 -32.92 -4.79
C ALA A 327 30.85 -33.48 -5.34
N LYS A 328 31.97 -32.92 -4.88
CA LYS A 328 33.33 -33.32 -5.29
C LYS A 328 34.10 -33.86 -4.08
N PRO A 329 34.80 -35.00 -4.19
CA PRO A 329 35.59 -35.50 -3.07
C PRO A 329 36.73 -34.53 -2.77
N LYS A 330 36.96 -34.18 -1.49
CA LYS A 330 38.06 -33.28 -1.09
C LYS A 330 39.43 -33.87 -1.42
N LYS A 331 39.59 -35.19 -1.23
CA LYS A 331 40.82 -35.93 -1.52
C LYS A 331 40.52 -37.24 -2.21
N TRP A 332 41.21 -37.53 -3.30
CA TRP A 332 40.97 -38.72 -4.12
C TRP A 332 41.28 -40.05 -3.41
N TRP A 333 42.16 -40.02 -2.40
CA TRP A 333 42.60 -41.20 -1.65
C TRP A 333 41.63 -41.68 -0.57
N TYR A 334 40.59 -40.90 -0.23
CA TYR A 334 39.53 -41.37 0.68
C TYR A 334 38.66 -42.47 0.05
N ARG A 335 38.85 -42.74 -1.24
CA ARG A 335 38.17 -43.85 -1.93
C ARG A 335 38.62 -45.20 -1.35
N PRO A 336 37.69 -46.06 -0.92
CA PRO A 336 38.02 -47.39 -0.43
C PRO A 336 38.72 -48.25 -1.49
N TRP A 337 39.84 -48.88 -1.11
CA TRP A 337 40.62 -49.77 -1.98
C TRP A 337 40.07 -51.19 -2.04
N LYS A 338 39.42 -51.65 -0.96
CA LYS A 338 38.75 -52.95 -0.84
C LYS A 338 37.44 -52.75 -0.08
N GLY A 339 36.41 -53.52 -0.42
CA GLY A 339 35.17 -53.60 0.37
C GLY A 339 33.94 -52.97 -0.30
N LYS A 340 32.88 -52.79 0.50
CA LYS A 340 31.59 -52.25 0.08
C LYS A 340 31.70 -50.74 -0.22
N ALA A 341 30.86 -50.24 -1.11
CA ALA A 341 30.81 -48.81 -1.43
C ALA A 341 30.52 -47.98 -0.16
N LEU A 342 31.20 -46.84 -0.02
CA LEU A 342 31.02 -45.95 1.12
C LEU A 342 29.77 -45.11 0.89
N SER A 343 28.82 -45.17 1.82
CA SER A 343 27.57 -44.42 1.76
C SER A 343 27.67 -43.20 2.65
N ILE A 344 27.64 -42.01 2.05
CA ILE A 344 27.81 -40.73 2.73
C ILE A 344 26.49 -39.97 2.62
N PRO A 345 25.70 -39.88 3.71
CA PRO A 345 24.57 -38.98 3.75
C PRO A 345 25.06 -37.53 3.82
N PHE A 346 24.35 -36.63 3.14
CA PHE A 346 24.54 -35.20 3.26
C PHE A 346 23.19 -34.53 3.43
N TYR A 347 23.18 -33.40 4.12
CA TYR A 347 21.98 -32.62 4.37
C TYR A 347 22.12 -31.22 3.77
N ILE A 348 20.96 -30.66 3.43
CA ILE A 348 20.83 -29.30 2.92
C ILE A 348 20.37 -28.43 4.09
N GLU A 349 20.94 -27.25 4.20
CA GLU A 349 20.52 -26.19 5.10
C GLU A 349 20.04 -25.00 4.26
N LEU A 350 18.98 -24.34 4.73
CA LEU A 350 18.46 -23.12 4.15
C LEU A 350 18.59 -21.98 5.16
N GLU A 351 19.00 -20.81 4.66
CA GLU A 351 19.12 -19.59 5.45
C GLU A 351 18.40 -18.46 4.71
N ASN A 352 17.51 -17.74 5.40
CA ASN A 352 16.91 -16.52 4.84
C ASN A 352 17.99 -15.43 4.81
N THR A 353 18.24 -14.86 3.62
CA THR A 353 19.24 -13.79 3.47
C THR A 353 18.73 -12.45 3.99
N ASP A 354 17.41 -12.24 3.98
CA ASP A 354 16.79 -10.99 4.41
C ASP A 354 16.51 -11.03 5.92
N SER A 355 17.36 -10.36 6.69
CA SER A 355 17.24 -10.24 8.15
C SER A 355 16.10 -9.32 8.62
N ASN A 356 15.53 -8.51 7.72
CA ASN A 356 14.56 -7.46 8.04
C ASN A 356 13.09 -7.89 7.88
N THR A 357 12.84 -9.07 7.33
CA THR A 357 11.50 -9.62 7.19
C THR A 357 11.20 -10.59 8.31
N SER A 358 10.16 -10.33 9.10
CA SER A 358 9.66 -11.19 10.18
C SER A 358 9.13 -12.56 9.72
N PHE A 359 9.37 -12.94 8.46
CA PHE A 359 8.92 -14.18 7.83
C PHE A 359 9.98 -15.26 8.03
N THR A 360 9.86 -16.00 9.13
CA THR A 360 10.96 -16.83 9.63
C THR A 360 10.76 -18.32 9.41
N LEU A 361 9.58 -18.78 8.95
CA LEU A 361 9.30 -20.21 8.88
C LEU A 361 9.92 -20.82 7.62
N LEU A 362 11.03 -21.53 7.85
CA LEU A 362 11.59 -22.51 6.94
C LEU A 362 10.95 -23.89 7.21
N PRO A 363 10.85 -24.75 6.19
CA PRO A 363 10.34 -26.10 6.38
C PRO A 363 11.23 -26.87 7.37
N GLN A 364 10.60 -27.51 8.35
CA GLN A 364 11.31 -28.27 9.40
C GLN A 364 12.00 -29.52 8.84
N GLN A 365 11.48 -30.07 7.75
CA GLN A 365 12.02 -31.25 7.10
C GLN A 365 12.58 -30.85 5.73
N LEU A 366 13.91 -30.92 5.62
CA LEU A 366 14.63 -30.73 4.37
C LEU A 366 15.01 -32.09 3.79
N PRO A 367 15.03 -32.23 2.45
CA PRO A 367 15.44 -33.47 1.83
C PRO A 367 16.91 -33.79 2.15
N GLN A 368 17.17 -35.06 2.49
CA GLN A 368 18.51 -35.58 2.68
C GLN A 368 18.97 -36.31 1.42
N GLY A 369 20.26 -36.21 1.12
CA GLY A 369 20.88 -36.81 -0.05
C GLY A 369 21.89 -37.85 0.35
N LYS A 370 22.13 -38.79 -0.56
CA LYS A 370 23.03 -39.90 -0.30
C LYS A 370 23.97 -40.13 -1.47
N LEU A 371 25.26 -40.04 -1.19
CA LEU A 371 26.33 -40.34 -2.12
C LEU A 371 26.87 -41.73 -1.84
N ILE A 372 26.87 -42.59 -2.85
CA ILE A 372 27.48 -43.91 -2.76
C ILE A 372 28.78 -43.87 -3.55
N TRP A 373 29.90 -43.77 -2.83
CA TRP A 373 31.23 -43.77 -3.42
C TRP A 373 31.70 -45.21 -3.66
N GLN A 374 31.75 -45.61 -4.93
CA GLN A 374 32.11 -46.97 -5.31
C GLN A 374 33.60 -47.25 -5.04
N SER A 375 33.90 -48.46 -4.56
CA SER A 375 35.27 -48.91 -4.33
C SER A 375 36.09 -48.90 -5.63
N ARG A 376 37.41 -48.83 -5.49
CA ARG A 376 38.32 -48.93 -6.64
C ARG A 376 38.31 -50.34 -7.21
N ASP A 377 38.34 -50.48 -8.53
CA ASP A 377 38.41 -51.80 -9.15
C ASP A 377 39.83 -52.38 -8.97
N TRP A 378 39.98 -53.25 -7.99
CA TRP A 378 41.25 -53.88 -7.62
C TRP A 378 41.80 -54.76 -8.76
N ARG A 379 40.97 -55.19 -9.72
CA ARG A 379 41.39 -55.96 -10.88
C ARG A 379 42.40 -55.19 -11.73
N LEU A 380 42.23 -53.88 -11.84
CA LEU A 380 43.15 -53.02 -12.60
C LEU A 380 44.54 -52.95 -11.94
N LEU A 381 44.60 -52.94 -10.61
CA LEU A 381 45.87 -53.00 -9.88
C LEU A 381 46.57 -54.34 -10.09
N TRP A 382 45.83 -55.45 -10.07
CA TRP A 382 46.41 -56.77 -10.37
C TRP A 382 46.92 -56.89 -11.80
N LEU A 383 46.19 -56.34 -12.77
CA LEU A 383 46.65 -56.28 -14.15
C LEU A 383 47.95 -55.49 -14.27
N LEU A 384 48.06 -54.32 -13.62
CA LEU A 384 49.30 -53.53 -13.62
C LEU A 384 50.47 -54.26 -12.95
N LEU A 385 50.20 -54.99 -11.85
CA LEU A 385 51.22 -55.75 -11.14
C LEU A 385 51.73 -56.94 -11.97
N LEU A 386 50.84 -57.65 -12.65
CA LEU A 386 51.19 -58.69 -13.63
C LEU A 386 51.99 -58.15 -14.81
N LEU A 387 51.62 -56.99 -15.34
CA LEU A 387 52.32 -56.32 -16.44
C LEU A 387 53.72 -55.87 -16.02
N GLY A 388 53.87 -55.37 -14.79
CA GLY A 388 55.16 -55.05 -14.19
C GLY A 388 56.05 -56.29 -14.02
N LEU A 389 55.49 -57.40 -13.52
CA LEU A 389 56.22 -58.67 -13.39
C LEU A 389 56.65 -59.24 -14.76
N LEU A 390 55.78 -59.17 -15.77
CA LEU A 390 56.11 -59.54 -17.14
C LEU A 390 57.22 -58.65 -17.72
N GLY A 391 57.18 -57.34 -17.46
CA GLY A 391 58.22 -56.41 -17.84
C GLY A 391 59.57 -56.74 -17.21
N ILE A 392 59.59 -57.00 -15.89
CA ILE A 392 60.81 -57.39 -15.15
C ILE A 392 61.35 -58.73 -15.68
N SER A 393 60.49 -59.72 -15.91
CA SER A 393 60.88 -61.00 -16.48
C SER A 393 61.43 -60.86 -17.90
N GLY A 394 60.83 -59.98 -18.72
CA GLY A 394 61.31 -59.70 -20.08
C GLY A 394 62.68 -59.02 -20.08
N ILE A 395 62.92 -58.07 -19.16
CA ILE A 395 64.22 -57.41 -18.99
C ILE A 395 65.28 -58.42 -18.52
N ALA A 396 64.96 -59.25 -17.52
CA ALA A 396 65.87 -60.29 -17.05
C ALA A 396 66.24 -61.28 -18.17
N PHE A 397 65.26 -61.69 -18.99
CA PHE A 397 65.49 -62.53 -20.15
C PHE A 397 66.37 -61.86 -21.22
N ALA A 398 66.15 -60.57 -21.49
CA ALA A 398 66.98 -59.81 -22.42
C ALA A 398 68.43 -59.67 -21.93
N ILE A 399 68.64 -59.46 -20.62
CA ILE A 399 69.98 -59.41 -20.02
C ILE A 399 70.66 -60.78 -20.13
N TRP A 400 69.94 -61.88 -19.86
CA TRP A 400 70.46 -63.24 -20.00
C TRP A 400 70.80 -63.63 -21.45
N MET A 401 70.16 -63.00 -22.44
CA MET A 401 70.49 -63.21 -23.86
C MET A 401 71.73 -62.45 -24.30
N ILE A 402 72.15 -61.41 -23.56
CA ILE A 402 73.29 -60.53 -23.90
C ILE A 402 74.59 -60.98 -23.22
N PHE A 403 74.50 -61.61 -22.04
CA PHE A 403 75.61 -62.20 -21.28
C PHE A 403 75.63 -63.72 -21.42
#